data_AF-A0A1Y2LFJ1-F1
#
_entry.id   AF-A0A1Y2LFJ1-F1
#
_cell.length_a   1.000
_cell.length_b   1.000
_cell.length_c   1.000
_cell.angle_alpha   90.00
_cell.angle_beta   90.00
_cell.angle_gamma   90.00
#
_symmetry.space_group_name_H-M   'P 1'
#
loop_
_entity.id
_entity.type
_entity.pdbx_description
1 polymer ?
#
loop_
_entity_poly.entity_id
_entity_poly.type
_entity_poly.pdbx_seq_one_letter_code
_entity_poly.pdbx_strand_id
1 'polypeptide(L)'
;MLSEDLSNLTKTLMSNAAAHNGKLYLSARQTSILLDNLGLMSVDLGQYEKSHGPIGAGAPNIAAIQRGLVTGTVVSLADRRMSKICSAFTTDDGGSAA
;
A
#
# COMPACT_ATOMS: atom_id res chain seq x y z
N MET A 1 -8.71 -21.55 3.91
CA MET A 1 -7.44 -21.98 3.24
C MET A 1 -6.63 -20.73 2.93
N LEU A 2 -5.28 -20.79 2.87
CA LEU A 2 -4.46 -19.58 2.61
C LEU A 2 -4.88 -18.82 1.35
N SER A 3 -5.24 -19.54 0.28
CA SER A 3 -5.75 -18.96 -0.97
C SER A 3 -7.07 -18.21 -0.80
N GLU A 4 -7.95 -18.69 0.07
CA GLU A 4 -9.24 -18.08 0.40
C GLU A 4 -9.04 -16.83 1.28
N ASP A 5 -8.15 -16.90 2.26
CA ASP A 5 -7.80 -15.78 3.13
C ASP A 5 -7.18 -14.63 2.33
N LEU A 6 -6.28 -14.94 1.40
CA LEU A 6 -5.70 -13.98 0.46
C LEU A 6 -6.75 -13.38 -0.49
N SER A 7 -7.69 -14.19 -0.97
CA SER A 7 -8.80 -13.71 -1.80
C SER A 7 -9.69 -12.71 -1.05
N ASN A 8 -10.02 -13.02 0.20
CA ASN A 8 -10.82 -12.15 1.05
C ASN A 8 -10.08 -10.84 1.40
N LEU A 9 -8.79 -10.92 1.75
CA LEU A 9 -7.96 -9.73 1.96
C LEU A 9 -7.92 -8.84 0.71
N THR A 10 -7.74 -9.42 -0.47
CA THR A 10 -7.71 -8.68 -1.74
C THR A 10 -9.06 -8.00 -2.00
N LYS A 11 -10.19 -8.65 -1.73
CA LYS A 11 -11.52 -8.04 -1.83
C LYS A 11 -11.68 -6.85 -0.88
N THR A 12 -11.20 -6.95 0.36
CA THR A 12 -11.24 -5.84 1.32
C THR A 12 -10.41 -4.66 0.85
N LEU A 13 -9.20 -4.90 0.35
CA LEU A 13 -8.33 -3.85 -0.20
C LEU A 13 -8.95 -3.20 -1.45
N MET A 14 -9.51 -3.99 -2.35
CA MET A 14 -10.22 -3.47 -3.54
C MET A 14 -11.43 -2.63 -3.15
N SER A 15 -12.23 -3.06 -2.16
CA SER A 15 -13.37 -2.30 -1.66
C SER A 15 -12.94 -0.95 -1.08
N ASN A 16 -11.85 -0.93 -0.29
CA ASN A 16 -11.27 0.31 0.22
C ASN A 16 -10.82 1.23 -0.93
N ALA A 17 -10.09 0.71 -1.91
CA ALA A 17 -9.63 1.49 -3.06
C ALA A 17 -10.79 2.03 -3.90
N ALA A 18 -11.81 1.21 -4.14
CA ALA A 18 -13.01 1.60 -4.89
C ALA A 18 -13.76 2.75 -4.21
N ALA A 19 -13.87 2.72 -2.87
CA ALA A 19 -14.44 3.81 -2.09
C ALA A 19 -13.62 5.11 -2.14
N HIS A 20 -12.40 5.06 -2.68
CA HIS A 20 -11.41 6.13 -2.60
C HIS A 20 -10.72 6.43 -3.95
N ASN A 21 -11.45 6.30 -5.06
CA ASN A 21 -10.98 6.61 -6.41
C ASN A 21 -9.67 5.90 -6.79
N GLY A 22 -9.59 4.61 -6.45
CA GLY A 22 -8.43 3.76 -6.75
C GLY A 22 -7.24 3.94 -5.81
N LYS A 23 -7.38 4.72 -4.73
CA LYS A 23 -6.31 4.94 -3.74
C LYS A 23 -6.59 4.14 -2.48
N LEU A 24 -5.59 3.42 -1.98
CA LEU A 24 -5.66 2.77 -0.68
C LEU A 24 -5.43 3.81 0.43
N TYR A 25 -6.44 4.02 1.27
CA TYR A 25 -6.33 4.89 2.44
C TYR A 25 -6.25 4.05 3.69
N LEU A 26 -5.03 3.84 4.16
CA LEU A 26 -4.72 3.12 5.38
C LEU A 26 -4.13 4.10 6.40
N SER A 27 -4.52 3.95 7.67
CA SER A 27 -3.81 4.60 8.77
C SER A 27 -2.40 4.01 8.92
N ALA A 28 -1.48 4.76 9.54
CA ALA A 28 -0.11 4.27 9.78
C ALA A 28 -0.10 2.90 10.48
N ARG A 29 -1.00 2.69 11.45
CA ARG A 29 -1.14 1.41 12.15
C ARG A 29 -1.61 0.28 11.22
N GLN A 30 -2.62 0.53 10.38
CA GLN A 30 -3.11 -0.45 9.41
C GLN A 30 -2.06 -0.79 8.37
N THR A 31 -1.31 0.21 7.90
CA THR A 31 -0.19 0.01 6.98
C THR A 31 0.90 -0.86 7.62
N SER A 32 1.31 -0.58 8.86
CA SER A 32 2.30 -1.41 9.58
C SER A 32 1.82 -2.85 9.68
N ILE A 33 0.59 -3.06 10.19
CA ILE A 33 0.02 -4.41 10.32
C ILE A 33 0.03 -5.14 8.98
N LEU A 34 -0.41 -4.49 7.90
CA LEU A 34 -0.42 -5.11 6.58
C LEU A 34 0.98 -5.51 6.12
N LEU A 35 1.96 -4.60 6.22
CA LEU A 35 3.32 -4.84 5.75
C LEU A 35 4.05 -5.89 6.60
N ASP A 36 3.90 -5.84 7.92
CA ASP A 36 4.50 -6.82 8.84
C ASP A 36 3.97 -8.23 8.56
N ASN A 37 2.65 -8.37 8.39
CA ASN A 37 2.04 -9.66 8.09
C ASN A 37 2.39 -10.17 6.68
N LEU A 38 2.48 -9.29 5.67
CA LEU A 38 2.99 -9.68 4.35
C LEU A 38 4.44 -10.17 4.42
N GLY A 39 5.27 -9.54 5.27
CA GLY A 39 6.63 -9.98 5.54
C GLY A 39 6.69 -11.38 6.15
N LEU A 40 5.88 -11.63 7.19
CA LEU A 40 5.78 -12.96 7.82
C LEU A 40 5.31 -14.03 6.82
N MET A 41 4.27 -13.74 6.04
CA MET A 41 3.78 -14.65 5.01
C MET A 41 4.83 -14.97 3.95
N SER A 42 5.67 -14.00 3.58
CA SER A 42 6.78 -14.24 2.66
C SER A 42 7.81 -15.20 3.24
N VAL A 43 8.05 -15.17 4.56
CA VAL A 43 8.95 -16.12 5.22
C VAL A 43 8.35 -17.52 5.17
N ASP A 44 7.07 -17.67 5.52
CA ASP A 44 6.39 -18.97 5.54
C ASP A 44 6.32 -19.60 4.14
N LEU A 45 6.01 -18.79 3.11
CA LEU A 45 6.05 -19.23 1.71
C LEU A 45 7.47 -19.64 1.30
N GLY A 46 8.49 -18.88 1.68
CA GLY A 46 9.87 -19.23 1.39
C GLY A 46 10.31 -20.54 2.05
N GLN A 47 9.82 -20.86 3.25
CA GLN A 47 10.07 -22.16 3.87
C GLN A 47 9.30 -23.28 3.16
N TYR A 48 8.04 -23.05 2.78
CA TYR A 48 7.27 -24.00 2.01
C TYR A 48 7.94 -24.34 0.67
N GLU A 49 8.41 -23.33 -0.07
CA GLU A 49 9.09 -23.49 -1.36
C GLU A 49 10.40 -24.28 -1.25
N LYS A 50 11.15 -24.14 -0.15
CA LYS A 50 12.34 -24.97 0.09
C LYS A 50 11.99 -26.46 0.22
N SER A 51 10.82 -26.77 0.76
CA SER A 51 10.38 -28.16 0.97
C SER A 51 9.61 -28.76 -0.21
N HIS A 52 8.96 -27.94 -1.04
CA HIS A 52 8.04 -28.40 -2.08
C HIS A 52 8.38 -27.90 -3.50
N GLY A 53 9.44 -27.10 -3.63
CA GLY A 53 9.81 -26.44 -4.87
C GLY A 53 9.11 -25.08 -5.07
N PRO A 54 9.59 -24.26 -6.02
CA PRO A 54 9.10 -22.90 -6.22
C PRO A 54 7.66 -22.85 -6.75
N ILE A 55 6.90 -21.83 -6.33
CA ILE A 55 5.55 -21.59 -6.84
C ILE A 55 5.65 -20.82 -8.17
N GLY A 56 5.43 -21.52 -9.28
CA GLY A 56 5.60 -20.97 -10.64
C GLY A 56 4.69 -19.79 -11.03
N ALA A 57 3.64 -19.51 -10.25
CA ALA A 57 2.68 -18.44 -10.54
C ALA A 57 3.13 -17.02 -10.09
N GLY A 58 4.24 -16.89 -9.36
CA GLY A 58 4.60 -15.65 -8.65
C GLY A 58 5.32 -14.59 -9.49
N ALA A 59 6.31 -14.98 -10.31
CA ALA A 59 7.29 -14.04 -10.88
C ALA A 59 6.70 -12.89 -11.73
N PRO A 60 5.82 -13.13 -12.74
CA PRO A 60 5.28 -12.03 -13.55
C PRO A 60 4.30 -11.14 -12.77
N ASN A 61 3.56 -11.71 -11.82
CA ASN A 61 2.58 -11.01 -11.00
C ASN A 61 3.27 -10.08 -9.99
N ILE A 62 4.30 -10.56 -9.31
CA ILE A 62 5.10 -9.75 -8.38
C ILE A 62 5.81 -8.62 -9.12
N ALA A 63 6.37 -8.88 -10.32
CA ALA A 63 7.01 -7.84 -11.13
C ALA A 63 6.01 -6.76 -11.60
N ALA A 64 4.76 -7.12 -11.91
CA ALA A 64 3.71 -6.15 -12.23
C ALA A 64 3.34 -5.28 -11.02
N ILE A 65 3.21 -5.89 -9.83
CA ILE A 65 2.93 -5.17 -8.57
C ILE A 65 4.06 -4.20 -8.23
N GLN A 66 5.32 -4.65 -8.30
CA GLN A 66 6.49 -3.80 -8.03
C GLN A 66 6.54 -2.59 -8.96
N ARG A 67 6.29 -2.79 -10.27
CA ARG A 67 6.22 -1.69 -11.24
C ARG A 67 5.14 -0.67 -10.88
N GLY A 68 3.94 -1.14 -10.50
CA GLY A 68 2.84 -0.25 -10.08
C GLY A 68 3.16 0.54 -8.81
N LEU A 69 3.84 -0.08 -7.83
CA LEU A 69 4.22 0.58 -6.58
C LEU A 69 5.30 1.66 -6.79
N VAL A 70 6.31 1.41 -7.64
CA VAL A 70 7.34 2.39 -7.99
C VAL A 70 6.74 3.63 -8.66
N THR A 71 5.63 3.48 -9.37
CA THR A 71 4.91 4.61 -9.99
C THR A 71 4.02 5.42 -9.03
N GLY A 72 4.01 5.11 -7.73
CA GLY A 72 3.58 6.05 -6.67
C GLY A 72 2.07 6.19 -6.45
N THR A 73 1.37 5.10 -6.13
CA THR A 73 -0.09 5.13 -5.81
C THR A 73 -0.45 4.94 -4.34
N VAL A 74 0.51 4.71 -3.44
CA VAL A 74 0.23 4.56 -2.00
C VAL A 74 0.47 5.87 -1.29
N VAL A 75 -0.60 6.63 -1.04
CA VAL A 75 -0.54 7.87 -0.27
C VAL A 75 -0.79 7.55 1.20
N SER A 76 0.24 7.67 2.03
CA SER A 76 0.08 7.60 3.48
C SER A 76 -0.82 8.75 3.98
N LEU A 77 -1.78 8.44 4.85
CA LEU A 77 -2.58 9.47 5.51
C LEU A 77 -1.72 10.42 6.37
N ALA A 78 -0.57 9.96 6.87
CA ALA A 78 0.40 10.77 7.59
C ALA A 78 1.03 11.84 6.69
N ASP A 79 1.41 11.46 5.46
CA ASP A 79 1.96 12.38 4.47
C ASP A 79 0.94 13.44 4.04
N ARG A 80 -0.36 13.06 3.98
CA ARG A 80 -1.43 13.99 3.65
C ARG A 80 -1.66 15.06 4.73
N ARG A 81 -1.49 14.69 6.01
CA ARG A 81 -1.56 15.66 7.12
C ARG A 81 -0.37 16.60 7.11
N MET A 82 0.83 16.09 6.87
CA MET A 82 2.03 16.93 6.76
C MET A 82 1.94 17.89 5.56
N SER A 83 1.50 17.41 4.40
CA SER A 83 1.30 18.24 3.21
C SER A 83 0.29 19.37 3.44
N LYS A 84 -0.82 19.10 4.16
CA LYS A 84 -1.80 20.14 4.51
C LYS A 84 -1.32 21.14 5.56
N ILE A 85 -0.46 20.73 6.48
CA ILE A 85 0.16 21.61 7.48
C ILE A 85 1.19 22.51 6.81
N CYS A 86 2.02 21.98 5.92
CA CYS A 86 3.00 22.77 5.16
C CYS A 86 2.33 23.74 4.17
N SER A 87 1.17 23.39 3.59
CA SER A 87 0.40 24.32 2.75
C SER A 87 -0.36 25.40 3.55
N ALA A 88 -0.54 25.20 4.85
CA ALA A 88 -1.17 26.20 5.74
C ALA A 88 -0.15 27.19 6.33
N PHE A 89 1.15 26.94 6.13
CA PHE A 89 2.24 27.79 6.62
C PHE A 89 2.85 28.70 5.54
N THR A 90 2.27 28.74 4.34
CA THR A 90 2.55 29.84 3.40
C THR A 90 1.74 31.03 3.86
N THR A 91 2.33 31.81 4.75
CA THR A 91 1.84 33.12 5.14
C THR A 91 1.60 33.95 3.89
N ASP A 92 0.34 34.34 3.71
CA ASP A 92 -0.10 35.45 2.88
C ASP A 92 0.60 36.72 3.37
N ASP A 93 1.78 36.99 2.81
CA ASP A 93 2.51 38.23 3.04
C ASP A 93 3.04 38.77 1.71
N GLY A 94 2.33 39.75 1.15
CA GLY A 94 2.97 40.70 0.24
C GLY A 94 2.10 41.34 -0.84
N GLY A 95 1.09 42.11 -0.45
CA GLY A 95 0.88 43.45 -1.01
C GLY A 95 0.22 43.57 -2.39
N SER A 96 -1.10 43.78 -2.37
CA SER A 96 -1.80 44.56 -3.39
C SER A 96 -1.63 46.05 -3.08
N ALA A 97 -1.13 46.86 -4.03
CA ALA A 97 -1.49 48.27 -4.16
C ALA A 97 -1.04 48.82 -5.52
N ALA A 98 -2.04 49.32 -6.26
CA ALA A 98 -2.03 50.40 -7.27
C ALA A 98 -1.06 50.33 -8.47
#